data_AF-A0A069ISN8-F1
#
_entry.id   AF-A0A069ISN8-F1
#
_cell.length_a   1.000
_cell.length_b   1.000
_cell.length_c   1.000
_cell.angle_alpha   90.00
_cell.angle_beta   90.00
_cell.angle_gamma   90.00
#
_symmetry.space_group_name_H-M   'P 1'
#
loop_
_entity.id
_entity.type
_entity.pdbx_description
1 polymer ?
#
loop_
_entity_poly.entity_id
_entity_poly.type
_entity_poly.pdbx_seq_one_letter_code
_entity_poly.pdbx_strand_id
1 'polypeptide(L)'
;MIGAFRKAMIALNHSHEKLIAPIIADGSLATVGVGDGRMFPLVILDTTERPDIDAAIAAHDHGPPGDVRVQWGRLPHREETVTLILTLLRPVEAVVMVEFDLNKNHGVIVEQILQNRGLYVQPGRPGDRLKDDPQKPKIIVEVADTGFKATWDRLFLAHTALKLRRKGMKRGEAKRAAKEVVDRIRKVASMRPFTA
;
A
#
# COMPACT_ATOMS: atom_id res chain seq x y z
N MET A 1 10.30 -21.11 3.98
CA MET A 1 9.71 -20.22 2.97
C MET A 1 8.21 -20.44 2.94
N ILE A 2 7.40 -19.40 3.12
CA ILE A 2 5.95 -19.50 2.94
C ILE A 2 5.70 -19.35 1.44
N GLY A 3 5.53 -20.47 0.73
CA GLY A 3 5.07 -20.49 -0.65
C GLY A 3 3.60 -20.07 -0.70
N ALA A 4 3.34 -18.78 -0.85
CA ALA A 4 1.97 -18.25 -0.90
C ALA A 4 1.65 -17.47 -2.19
N PHE A 5 2.64 -17.27 -3.06
CA PHE A 5 2.45 -16.58 -4.33
C PHE A 5 2.59 -17.56 -5.48
N ARG A 6 1.59 -17.59 -6.36
CA ARG A 6 1.71 -18.26 -7.66
C ARG A 6 2.40 -17.30 -8.64
N LYS A 7 3.19 -17.86 -9.56
CA LYS A 7 3.79 -17.06 -10.63
C LYS A 7 2.65 -16.51 -11.50
N ALA A 8 2.68 -15.21 -11.75
CA ALA A 8 1.74 -14.52 -12.64
C ALA A 8 2.53 -13.59 -13.57
N MET A 9 2.01 -13.40 -14.77
CA MET A 9 2.48 -12.36 -15.69
C MET A 9 1.52 -11.18 -15.62
N ILE A 10 2.06 -9.97 -15.68
CA ILE A 10 1.28 -8.73 -15.69
C ILE A 10 1.46 -8.16 -17.08
N ALA A 11 0.35 -7.90 -17.78
CA ALA A 11 0.39 -7.18 -19.04
C ALA A 11 0.73 -5.71 -18.75
N LEU A 12 1.67 -5.17 -19.51
CA LEU A 12 2.08 -3.78 -19.46
C LEU A 12 1.73 -3.15 -20.81
N ASN A 13 1.23 -1.93 -20.77
CA ASN A 13 0.94 -1.09 -21.92
C ASN A 13 2.21 -0.42 -22.45
N HIS A 14 3.15 -0.08 -21.56
CA HIS A 14 4.42 0.53 -21.94
C HIS A 14 5.60 -0.03 -21.14
N SER A 15 6.80 0.07 -21.72
CA SER A 15 8.03 -0.46 -21.14
C SER A 15 8.45 0.19 -19.82
N HIS A 16 8.00 1.42 -19.52
CA HIS A 16 8.30 2.11 -18.25
C HIS A 16 7.42 1.60 -17.11
N GLU A 17 6.29 0.96 -17.38
CA GLU A 17 5.41 0.40 -16.35
C GLU A 17 6.04 -0.78 -15.60
N LYS A 18 7.15 -1.33 -16.12
CA LYS A 18 7.99 -2.30 -15.41
C LYS A 18 8.75 -1.67 -14.24
N LEU A 19 8.90 -0.35 -14.22
CA LEU A 19 9.56 0.38 -13.15
C LEU A 19 8.60 0.44 -11.97
N ILE A 20 9.09 0.00 -10.81
CA ILE A 20 8.43 0.24 -9.53
C ILE A 20 8.38 1.75 -9.31
N ALA A 21 7.24 2.25 -8.83
CA ALA A 21 7.13 3.60 -8.31
C ALA A 21 7.42 3.53 -6.79
N PRO A 22 8.63 3.94 -6.33
CA PRO A 22 9.01 3.81 -4.93
C PRO A 22 8.14 4.69 -4.04
N ILE A 23 7.78 4.19 -2.85
CA ILE A 23 7.18 5.04 -1.81
C ILE A 23 8.28 5.93 -1.23
N ILE A 24 8.14 7.25 -1.38
CA ILE A 24 9.08 8.26 -0.87
C ILE A 24 8.59 8.97 0.39
N ALA A 25 7.30 8.88 0.65
CA ALA A 25 6.65 9.31 1.87
C ALA A 25 5.29 8.61 2.01
N ASP A 26 4.79 8.56 3.22
CA ASP A 26 3.48 8.04 3.55
C ASP A 26 2.73 8.99 4.48
N GLY A 27 1.43 8.76 4.63
CA GLY A 27 0.56 9.51 5.50
C GLY A 27 -0.75 8.79 5.71
N SER A 28 -1.71 9.48 6.31
CA SER A 28 -3.08 8.98 6.44
C SER A 28 -4.05 10.14 6.32
N LEU A 29 -5.14 9.93 5.60
CA LEU A 29 -6.18 10.91 5.37
C LEU A 29 -7.52 10.32 5.78
N ALA A 30 -8.31 11.13 6.49
CA ALA A 30 -9.72 10.87 6.73
C ALA A 30 -10.48 12.07 6.16
N THR A 31 -11.32 11.80 5.16
CA THR A 31 -12.10 12.83 4.47
C THR A 31 -13.56 12.65 4.82
N VAL A 32 -14.21 13.73 5.27
CA VAL A 32 -15.64 13.73 5.56
C VAL A 32 -16.41 13.37 4.28
N GLY A 33 -17.35 12.43 4.39
CA GLY A 33 -18.12 11.93 3.23
C GLY A 33 -17.42 10.85 2.40
N VAL A 34 -16.16 10.49 2.70
CA VAL A 34 -15.46 9.37 2.06
C VAL A 34 -15.29 8.21 3.04
N GLY A 35 -15.72 7.01 2.64
CA GLY A 35 -15.53 5.77 3.41
C GLY A 35 -16.04 5.83 4.85
N ASP A 36 -17.15 6.51 5.11
CA ASP A 36 -17.79 6.66 6.43
C ASP A 36 -16.84 7.16 7.54
N GLY A 37 -15.95 8.11 7.21
CA GLY A 37 -15.02 8.71 8.18
C GLY A 37 -13.85 7.80 8.56
N ARG A 38 -13.61 6.72 7.80
CA ARG A 38 -12.42 5.87 7.97
C ARG A 38 -11.14 6.63 7.60
N MET A 39 -10.07 6.25 8.27
CA MET A 39 -8.73 6.74 7.97
C MET A 39 -8.10 5.84 6.89
N PHE A 40 -7.92 6.37 5.69
CA PHE A 40 -7.23 5.69 4.62
C PHE A 40 -5.73 6.01 4.65
N PRO A 41 -4.85 5.02 4.43
CA PRO A 41 -3.45 5.30 4.21
C PRO A 41 -3.25 6.10 2.92
N LEU A 42 -2.22 6.92 2.90
CA LEU A 42 -1.73 7.62 1.72
C LEU A 42 -0.29 7.22 1.46
N VAL A 43 0.04 6.95 0.20
CA VAL A 43 1.43 6.81 -0.26
C VAL A 43 1.75 7.88 -1.28
N ILE A 44 2.92 8.49 -1.12
CA ILE A 44 3.52 9.39 -2.11
C ILE A 44 4.54 8.57 -2.89
N LEU A 45 4.32 8.45 -4.20
CA LEU A 45 5.15 7.68 -5.10
C LEU A 45 6.12 8.61 -5.83
N ASP A 46 7.38 8.21 -5.93
CA ASP A 46 8.31 8.87 -6.84
C ASP A 46 7.94 8.53 -8.28
N THR A 47 7.39 9.52 -8.97
CA THR A 47 6.94 9.41 -10.36
C THR A 47 7.89 10.11 -11.34
N THR A 48 9.13 10.41 -10.93
CA THR A 48 10.13 11.07 -11.80
C THR A 48 10.33 10.33 -13.13
N GLU A 49 10.40 8.99 -13.06
CA GLU A 49 10.55 8.10 -14.23
C GLU A 49 9.19 7.50 -14.69
N ARG A 50 8.08 8.00 -14.15
CA ARG A 50 6.72 7.49 -14.37
C ARG A 50 5.70 8.61 -14.61
N PRO A 51 5.90 9.44 -15.66
CA PRO A 51 4.98 10.54 -16.00
C PRO A 51 3.58 10.06 -16.39
N ASP A 52 3.44 8.78 -16.75
CA ASP A 52 2.16 8.12 -16.98
C ASP A 52 1.29 8.07 -15.71
N ILE A 53 1.91 7.93 -14.53
CA ILE A 53 1.20 7.99 -13.23
C ILE A 53 0.74 9.42 -12.95
N ASP A 54 1.60 10.41 -13.23
CA ASP A 54 1.25 11.83 -13.09
C ASP A 54 0.02 12.16 -13.94
N ALA A 55 0.05 11.76 -15.22
CA ALA A 55 -1.04 11.98 -16.16
C ALA A 55 -2.33 11.24 -15.73
N ALA A 56 -2.23 9.99 -15.30
CA ALA A 56 -3.39 9.21 -14.88
C ALA A 56 -4.06 9.80 -13.63
N ILE A 57 -3.28 10.31 -12.67
CA ILE A 57 -3.81 10.98 -11.48
C ILE A 57 -4.41 12.34 -11.85
N ALA A 58 -3.71 13.15 -12.65
CA ALA A 58 -4.22 14.46 -13.08
C ALA A 58 -5.54 14.37 -13.85
N ALA A 59 -5.72 13.32 -14.67
CA ALA A 59 -6.94 13.10 -15.43
C ALA A 59 -8.19 12.86 -14.55
N HIS A 60 -8.01 12.49 -13.27
CA HIS A 60 -9.11 12.32 -12.31
C HIS A 60 -9.49 13.60 -11.56
N ASP A 61 -8.72 14.68 -11.65
CA ASP A 61 -8.98 15.90 -10.86
C ASP A 61 -10.32 16.57 -11.23
N HIS A 62 -10.67 16.51 -12.52
CA HIS A 62 -11.95 16.98 -13.06
C HIS A 62 -12.66 15.91 -13.91
N GLY A 63 -12.13 14.69 -13.90
CA GLY A 63 -12.63 13.57 -14.67
C GLY A 63 -13.71 12.77 -13.94
N PRO A 64 -14.39 11.85 -14.65
CA PRO A 64 -15.27 10.88 -13.99
C PRO A 64 -14.46 9.92 -13.11
N PRO A 65 -15.12 9.22 -12.16
CA PRO A 65 -14.52 8.08 -11.49
C PRO A 65 -14.00 7.04 -12.50
N GLY A 66 -12.84 6.46 -12.19
CA GLY A 66 -12.22 5.40 -12.98
C GLY A 66 -12.54 4.00 -12.46
N ASP A 67 -11.99 2.99 -13.15
CA ASP A 67 -11.92 1.62 -12.62
C ASP A 67 -10.48 1.21 -12.40
N VAL A 68 -10.27 0.40 -11.37
CA VAL A 68 -8.97 -0.18 -11.03
C VAL A 68 -9.10 -1.69 -10.86
N ARG A 69 -8.17 -2.44 -11.46
CA ARG A 69 -7.93 -3.84 -11.10
C ARG A 69 -6.77 -3.91 -10.12
N VAL A 70 -6.94 -4.75 -9.11
CA VAL A 70 -6.01 -4.85 -7.99
C VAL A 70 -5.46 -6.27 -7.90
N GLN A 71 -4.14 -6.38 -7.70
CA GLN A 71 -3.49 -7.65 -7.40
C GLN A 71 -2.42 -7.48 -6.35
N TRP A 72 -2.45 -8.33 -5.32
CA TRP A 72 -1.34 -8.47 -4.39
C TRP A 72 -0.34 -9.51 -4.88
N GLY A 73 0.94 -9.24 -4.67
CA GLY A 73 2.02 -10.11 -5.10
C GLY A 73 3.31 -9.88 -4.34
N ARG A 74 4.37 -10.51 -4.84
CA ARG A 74 5.75 -10.25 -4.44
C ARG A 74 6.63 -10.42 -5.65
N LEU A 75 7.50 -9.45 -5.90
CA LEU A 75 8.44 -9.53 -7.02
C LEU A 75 9.53 -10.59 -6.75
N PRO A 76 10.09 -11.22 -7.80
CA PRO A 76 11.20 -12.15 -7.65
C PRO A 76 12.39 -11.51 -6.92
N HIS A 77 13.03 -12.27 -6.04
CA HIS A 77 14.23 -11.84 -5.29
C HIS A 77 14.02 -10.62 -4.37
N ARG A 78 12.77 -10.37 -3.96
CA ARG A 78 12.40 -9.32 -3.01
C ARG A 78 11.62 -9.89 -1.83
N GLU A 79 12.29 -10.67 -1.00
CA GLU A 79 11.65 -11.50 0.04
C GLU A 79 10.99 -10.67 1.15
N GLU A 80 11.55 -9.49 1.42
CA GLU A 80 11.15 -8.57 2.49
C GLU A 80 10.12 -7.52 2.02
N THR A 81 9.54 -7.71 0.83
CA THR A 81 8.53 -6.82 0.26
C THR A 81 7.22 -7.53 -0.05
N VAL A 82 6.16 -6.73 -0.11
CA VAL A 82 4.87 -7.08 -0.71
C VAL A 82 4.55 -6.02 -1.74
N THR A 83 3.99 -6.41 -2.88
CA THR A 83 3.68 -5.51 -3.98
C THR A 83 2.17 -5.44 -4.20
N LEU A 84 1.63 -4.23 -4.26
CA LEU A 84 0.28 -3.96 -4.76
C LEU A 84 0.40 -3.50 -6.21
N ILE A 85 -0.25 -4.23 -7.11
CA ILE A 85 -0.33 -3.89 -8.52
C ILE A 85 -1.71 -3.28 -8.74
N LEU A 86 -1.71 -2.04 -9.23
CA LEU A 86 -2.90 -1.30 -9.61
C LEU A 86 -2.89 -1.16 -11.13
N THR A 87 -3.90 -1.70 -11.80
CA THR A 87 -4.13 -1.47 -13.23
C THR A 87 -5.30 -0.51 -13.34
N LEU A 88 -4.99 0.76 -13.59
CA LEU A 88 -5.98 1.80 -13.89
C LEU A 88 -6.50 1.55 -15.31
N LEU A 89 -7.82 1.53 -15.49
CA LEU A 89 -8.46 1.24 -16.77
C LEU A 89 -9.07 2.49 -17.42
N ARG A 90 -9.51 3.45 -16.60
CA ARG A 90 -10.16 4.69 -17.03
C ARG A 90 -9.84 5.82 -16.04
N PRO A 91 -9.85 7.10 -16.46
CA PRO A 91 -9.96 7.57 -17.84
C PRO A 91 -8.65 7.42 -18.63
N VAL A 92 -7.54 7.13 -17.95
CA VAL A 92 -6.23 6.88 -18.54
C VAL A 92 -5.74 5.52 -18.05
N GLU A 93 -5.32 4.67 -18.98
CA GLU A 93 -4.77 3.37 -18.67
C GLU A 93 -3.33 3.48 -18.14
N ALA A 94 -3.04 2.86 -17.01
CA ALA A 94 -1.69 2.80 -16.45
C ALA A 94 -1.54 1.62 -15.48
N VAL A 95 -0.36 1.00 -15.45
CA VAL A 95 -0.01 -0.05 -14.47
C VAL A 95 0.98 0.46 -13.44
N VAL A 96 0.55 0.55 -12.17
CA VAL A 96 1.38 0.98 -11.06
C VAL A 96 1.74 -0.21 -10.18
N MET A 97 3.04 -0.43 -9.96
CA MET A 97 3.54 -1.40 -8.98
C MET A 97 4.03 -0.65 -7.75
N VAL A 98 3.28 -0.74 -6.65
CA VAL A 98 3.61 -0.12 -5.37
C VAL A 98 4.27 -1.17 -4.49
N GLU A 99 5.54 -0.96 -4.13
CA GLU A 99 6.29 -1.88 -3.29
C GLU A 99 6.32 -1.44 -1.83
N PHE A 100 5.86 -2.32 -0.94
CA PHE A 100 5.87 -2.14 0.50
C PHE A 100 7.04 -2.91 1.12
N ASP A 101 8.07 -2.18 1.56
CA ASP A 101 9.24 -2.73 2.26
C ASP A 101 8.94 -2.89 3.76
N LEU A 102 8.93 -4.14 4.22
CA LEU A 102 8.60 -4.48 5.59
C LEU A 102 9.71 -4.10 6.58
N ASN A 103 10.92 -3.86 6.11
CA ASN A 103 12.01 -3.31 6.93
C ASN A 103 11.80 -1.82 7.21
N LYS A 104 11.14 -1.09 6.29
CA LYS A 104 10.76 0.32 6.43
C LYS A 104 9.43 0.55 7.17
N ASN A 105 8.93 -0.47 7.88
CA ASN A 105 7.64 -0.45 8.59
C ASN A 105 6.40 -0.29 7.68
N HIS A 106 6.52 -0.48 6.36
CA HIS A 106 5.37 -0.38 5.45
C HIS A 106 4.28 -1.43 5.73
N GLY A 107 4.53 -2.44 6.57
CA GLY A 107 3.52 -3.40 6.96
C GLY A 107 2.33 -2.80 7.71
N VAL A 108 2.51 -1.67 8.40
CA VAL A 108 1.37 -0.92 8.99
C VAL A 108 0.43 -0.42 7.90
N ILE A 109 1.00 0.11 6.82
CA ILE A 109 0.26 0.64 5.66
C ILE A 109 -0.51 -0.51 4.97
N VAL A 110 0.14 -1.65 4.74
CA VAL A 110 -0.54 -2.83 4.14
C VAL A 110 -1.70 -3.30 5.01
N GLU A 111 -1.54 -3.36 6.33
CA GLU A 111 -2.64 -3.72 7.24
C GLU A 111 -3.80 -2.71 7.14
N GLN A 112 -3.52 -1.41 7.10
CA GLN A 112 -4.54 -0.37 6.93
C GLN A 112 -5.28 -0.49 5.59
N ILE A 113 -4.57 -0.74 4.50
CA ILE A 113 -5.18 -0.97 3.18
C ILE A 113 -6.14 -2.16 3.25
N LEU A 114 -5.72 -3.28 3.83
CA LEU A 114 -6.53 -4.49 3.88
C LEU A 114 -7.77 -4.35 4.78
N GLN A 115 -7.70 -3.56 5.84
CA GLN A 115 -8.84 -3.31 6.72
C GLN A 115 -9.82 -2.29 6.14
N ASN A 116 -9.28 -1.20 5.58
CA ASN A 116 -10.10 -0.08 5.10
C ASN A 116 -10.52 -0.24 3.64
N ARG A 117 -9.91 -1.17 2.89
CA ARG A 117 -10.15 -1.45 1.47
C ARG A 117 -9.94 -0.24 0.57
N GLY A 118 -9.00 0.63 0.96
CA GLY A 118 -8.67 1.81 0.17
C GLY A 118 -7.26 2.31 0.42
N LEU A 119 -6.76 3.04 -0.56
CA LEU A 119 -5.43 3.65 -0.55
C LEU A 119 -5.51 4.98 -1.29
N TYR A 120 -5.00 6.04 -0.70
CA TYR A 120 -4.66 7.25 -1.45
C TYR A 120 -3.31 7.09 -2.12
N VAL A 121 -3.25 7.43 -3.40
CA VAL A 121 -2.02 7.46 -4.19
C VAL A 121 -1.80 8.89 -4.66
N GLN A 122 -0.65 9.44 -4.30
CA GLN A 122 -0.22 10.78 -4.69
C GLN A 122 1.10 10.67 -5.47
N PRO A 123 1.24 11.36 -6.61
CA PRO A 123 2.51 11.48 -7.28
C PRO A 123 3.42 12.46 -6.52
N GLY A 124 4.72 12.26 -6.63
CA GLY A 124 5.69 13.13 -5.97
C GLY A 124 7.10 12.98 -6.54
N ARG A 125 8.00 13.80 -5.99
CA ARG A 125 9.43 13.79 -6.26
C ARG A 125 10.20 13.59 -4.96
N PRO A 126 11.43 13.04 -4.99
CA PRO A 126 12.23 12.84 -3.80
C PRO A 126 12.29 14.10 -2.92
N GLY A 127 11.93 13.94 -1.64
CA GLY A 127 11.84 15.05 -0.68
C GLY A 127 10.41 15.51 -0.38
N ASP A 128 9.46 15.28 -1.28
CA ASP A 128 8.05 15.65 -1.07
C ASP A 128 7.48 15.01 0.21
N ARG A 129 6.68 15.79 0.95
CA ARG A 129 5.87 15.33 2.09
C ARG A 129 4.44 15.82 1.95
N LEU A 130 3.50 15.06 2.53
CA LEU A 130 2.08 15.42 2.57
C LEU A 130 1.84 16.79 3.24
N LYS A 131 2.62 17.10 4.29
CA LYS A 131 2.49 18.36 5.03
C LYS A 131 2.86 19.60 4.20
N ASP A 132 3.64 19.43 3.13
CA ASP A 132 4.14 20.54 2.34
C ASP A 132 3.04 21.06 1.40
N ASP A 133 2.23 20.15 0.84
CA ASP A 133 1.04 20.48 0.08
C ASP A 133 -0.02 19.38 0.19
N PRO A 134 -0.97 19.51 1.14
CA PRO A 134 -2.07 18.56 1.31
C PRO A 134 -3.07 18.55 0.16
N GLN A 135 -3.07 19.54 -0.74
CA GLN A 135 -4.00 19.69 -1.86
C GLN A 135 -3.43 19.17 -3.18
N LYS A 136 -2.17 18.71 -3.22
CA LYS A 136 -1.60 18.05 -4.40
C LYS A 136 -2.57 16.99 -4.97
N PRO A 137 -2.71 16.89 -6.31
CA PRO A 137 -3.57 15.90 -6.94
C PRO A 137 -3.26 14.49 -6.46
N LYS A 138 -4.32 13.75 -6.12
CA LYS A 138 -4.24 12.38 -5.61
C LYS A 138 -5.55 11.66 -5.90
N ILE A 139 -5.47 10.35 -6.05
CA ILE A 139 -6.65 9.50 -6.22
C ILE A 139 -6.82 8.60 -5.00
N ILE A 140 -8.06 8.29 -4.66
CA ILE A 140 -8.37 7.15 -3.79
C ILE A 140 -8.67 5.94 -4.69
N VAL A 141 -7.98 4.83 -4.44
CA VAL A 141 -8.26 3.57 -5.11
C VAL A 141 -8.96 2.62 -4.15
N GLU A 142 -10.03 1.98 -4.60
CA GLU A 142 -10.61 0.85 -3.89
C GLU A 142 -9.70 -0.36 -4.02
N VAL A 143 -9.35 -0.98 -2.89
CA VAL A 143 -8.55 -2.19 -2.84
C VAL A 143 -9.46 -3.35 -2.47
N ALA A 144 -10.04 -3.97 -3.50
CA ALA A 144 -10.96 -5.08 -3.35
C ALA A 144 -10.30 -6.27 -2.60
N ASP A 145 -11.14 -7.06 -1.93
CA ASP A 145 -10.67 -8.25 -1.22
C ASP A 145 -10.29 -9.36 -2.22
N THR A 146 -9.00 -9.57 -2.41
CA THR A 146 -8.46 -10.61 -3.29
C THR A 146 -8.18 -11.93 -2.56
N GLY A 147 -8.59 -12.07 -1.28
CA GLY A 147 -8.21 -13.18 -0.41
C GLY A 147 -6.78 -13.12 0.13
N PHE A 148 -6.02 -12.05 -0.18
CA PHE A 148 -4.62 -11.90 0.24
C PHE A 148 -4.45 -11.84 1.77
N LYS A 149 -5.48 -11.42 2.52
CA LYS A 149 -5.43 -11.22 3.97
C LYS A 149 -4.91 -12.43 4.76
N ALA A 150 -5.31 -13.64 4.39
CA ALA A 150 -4.86 -14.87 5.07
C ALA A 150 -3.35 -15.14 4.87
N THR A 151 -2.80 -14.76 3.70
CA THR A 151 -1.36 -14.81 3.44
C THR A 151 -0.65 -13.70 4.20
N TRP A 152 -1.19 -12.48 4.14
CA TRP A 152 -0.68 -11.32 4.86
C TRP A 152 -0.55 -11.58 6.36
N ASP A 153 -1.58 -12.13 7.01
CA ASP A 153 -1.58 -12.36 8.46
C ASP A 153 -0.46 -13.29 8.92
N ARG A 154 -0.18 -14.35 8.14
CA ARG A 154 0.92 -15.27 8.42
C ARG A 154 2.27 -14.60 8.19
N LEU A 155 2.39 -13.86 7.08
CA LEU A 155 3.62 -13.20 6.67
C LEU A 155 4.00 -12.09 7.67
N PHE A 156 3.06 -11.21 8.00
CA PHE A 156 3.31 -10.06 8.86
C PHE A 156 3.63 -10.46 10.30
N LEU A 157 2.95 -11.48 10.83
CA LEU A 157 3.28 -12.04 12.15
C LEU A 157 4.69 -12.65 12.16
N ALA A 158 5.03 -13.45 11.15
CA ALA A 158 6.35 -14.07 11.04
C ALA A 158 7.47 -13.03 10.90
N HIS A 159 7.26 -12.01 10.07
CA HIS A 159 8.19 -10.90 9.89
C HIS A 159 8.40 -10.13 11.19
N THR A 160 7.31 -9.77 11.88
CA THR A 160 7.37 -9.05 13.15
C THR A 160 8.12 -9.86 14.21
N ALA A 161 7.84 -11.16 14.32
CA ALA A 161 8.57 -12.04 15.22
C ALA A 161 10.06 -12.13 14.87
N LEU A 162 10.41 -12.22 13.58
CA LEU A 162 11.80 -12.22 13.13
C LEU A 162 12.52 -10.91 13.47
N LYS A 163 11.87 -9.77 13.25
CA LYS A 163 12.38 -8.44 13.61
C LYS A 163 12.67 -8.33 15.11
N LEU A 164 11.77 -8.83 15.95
CA LEU A 164 11.96 -8.86 17.41
C LEU A 164 13.10 -9.80 17.83
N ARG A 165 13.23 -10.97 17.17
CA ARG A 165 14.37 -11.88 17.40
C ARG A 165 15.70 -11.24 17.03
N ARG A 166 15.77 -10.52 15.91
CA ARG A 166 16.96 -9.76 15.48
C ARG A 166 17.35 -8.68 16.51
N LYS A 167 16.41 -8.24 17.36
CA LYS A 167 16.65 -7.33 18.50
C LYS A 167 17.00 -8.04 19.82
N GLY A 168 17.25 -9.34 19.80
CA GLY A 168 17.73 -10.11 20.96
C GLY A 168 16.66 -10.90 21.72
N MET A 169 15.38 -10.81 21.34
CA MET A 169 14.32 -11.59 22.01
C MET A 169 14.45 -13.10 21.74
N LYS A 170 14.17 -13.91 22.76
CA LYS A 170 14.10 -15.38 22.60
C LYS A 170 12.91 -15.76 21.71
N ARG A 171 12.99 -16.91 21.04
CA ARG A 171 11.99 -17.35 20.03
C ARG A 171 10.55 -17.33 20.55
N GLY A 172 10.29 -17.90 21.73
CA GLY A 172 8.95 -17.98 22.30
C GLY A 172 8.39 -16.62 22.72
N GLU A 173 9.25 -15.77 23.29
CA GLU A 173 8.93 -14.40 23.67
C GLU A 173 8.61 -13.54 22.44
N ALA A 174 9.49 -13.56 21.44
CA ALA A 174 9.31 -12.82 20.20
C ALA A 174 7.99 -13.16 19.48
N LYS A 175 7.57 -14.44 19.51
CA LYS A 175 6.28 -14.85 18.92
C LYS A 175 5.08 -14.25 19.66
N ARG A 176 5.12 -14.21 21.00
CA ARG A 176 4.05 -13.60 21.80
C ARG A 176 4.00 -12.09 21.61
N ALA A 177 5.15 -11.42 21.75
CA ALA A 177 5.26 -9.97 21.55
C ALA A 177 4.87 -9.56 20.12
N ALA A 178 5.21 -10.35 19.10
CA ALA A 178 4.79 -10.07 17.73
C ALA A 178 3.27 -10.10 17.57
N LYS A 179 2.59 -11.05 18.21
CA LYS A 179 1.11 -11.10 18.19
C LYS A 179 0.53 -9.82 18.80
N GLU A 180 1.02 -9.41 19.96
CA GLU A 180 0.57 -8.17 20.64
C GLU A 180 0.85 -6.90 19.82
N VAL A 181 1.97 -6.84 19.11
CA VAL A 181 2.30 -5.72 18.21
C VAL A 181 1.33 -5.69 17.04
N VAL A 182 1.12 -6.83 16.37
CA VAL A 182 0.19 -6.93 15.23
C VAL A 182 -1.24 -6.60 15.66
N ASP A 183 -1.71 -7.10 16.80
CA ASP A 183 -3.05 -6.83 17.30
C ASP A 183 -3.24 -5.33 17.66
N ARG A 184 -2.21 -4.66 18.19
CA ARG A 184 -2.24 -3.20 18.40
C ARG A 184 -2.32 -2.43 17.09
N ILE A 185 -1.53 -2.82 16.09
CA ILE A 185 -1.57 -2.20 14.76
C ILE A 185 -2.98 -2.34 14.17
N ARG A 186 -3.57 -3.53 14.26
CA ARG A 186 -4.94 -3.78 13.79
C ARG A 186 -5.97 -2.90 14.48
N LYS A 187 -5.85 -2.72 15.80
CA LYS A 187 -6.75 -1.85 16.55
C LYS A 187 -6.67 -0.40 16.06
N VAL A 188 -5.45 0.12 15.85
CA VAL A 188 -5.24 1.47 15.32
C VAL A 188 -5.77 1.61 13.90
N ALA A 189 -5.53 0.62 13.03
CA ALA A 189 -6.00 0.63 11.65
C ALA A 189 -7.53 0.67 11.52
N SER A 190 -8.25 0.13 12.51
CA SER A 190 -9.72 0.16 12.58
C SER A 190 -10.32 1.43 13.18
N MET A 191 -9.51 2.39 13.62
CA MET A 191 -10.00 3.62 14.25
C MET A 191 -10.75 4.50 13.26
N ARG A 192 -11.80 5.15 13.76
CA ARG A 192 -12.58 6.17 13.03
C ARG A 192 -12.42 7.50 13.77
N PRO A 193 -11.58 8.42 13.26
CA PRO A 193 -11.33 9.70 13.92
C PRO A 193 -12.53 10.64 13.89
N PHE A 194 -13.43 10.45 12.92
CA PHE A 194 -14.69 11.17 12.84
C PHE A 194 -15.83 10.17 13.04
N THR A 195 -16.51 10.26 14.18
CA THR A 195 -17.82 9.63 14.36
C THR A 195 -18.87 10.62 13.89
N ALA A 196 -19.79 10.15 13.04
CA ALA A 196 -21.03 10.86 12.76
C ALA A 196 -21.86 11.02 14.05
#